data_AF-A0A377TMQ9-F1
#
_entry.id   AF-A0A377TMQ9-F1
#
_cell.length_a   1.000
_cell.length_b   1.000
_cell.length_c   1.000
_cell.angle_alpha   90.00
_cell.angle_beta   90.00
_cell.angle_gamma   90.00
#
_symmetry.space_group_name_H-M   'P 1'
#
loop_
_entity.id
_entity.type
_entity.pdbx_description
1 polymer ?
#
loop_
_entity_poly.entity_id
_entity_poly.type
_entity_poly.pdbx_seq_one_letter_code
_entity_poly.pdbx_strand_id
1 'polypeptide(L)' 'MELLLLSNSTLPGKAWLEHALPLIAGQVKAAVRRYSSPSLA' A
#
# COMPACT_ATOMS: atom_id res chain seq x y z
N MET A 1 -9.91 -13.09 -5.74
CA MET A 1 -8.77 -12.51 -4.99
C MET A 1 -8.12 -11.51 -5.93
N GLU A 2 -8.13 -10.21 -5.62
CA GLU A 2 -7.35 -9.24 -6.42
C GLU A 2 -5.93 -9.18 -5.87
N LEU A 3 -4.94 -9.35 -6.75
CA LEU A 3 -3.51 -9.36 -6.40
C LEU A 3 -2.76 -8.45 -7.37
N LEU A 4 -2.00 -7.49 -6.85
CA LEU A 4 -1.09 -6.65 -7.62
C LEU A 4 0.30 -7.33 -7.64
N LEU A 5 0.70 -7.84 -8.81
CA LEU A 5 2.03 -8.42 -9.02
C LEU A 5 2.95 -7.38 -9.66
N LEU A 6 3.90 -6.87 -8.88
CA LEU A 6 4.91 -5.92 -9.36
C LEU A 6 6.17 -6.66 -9.76
N SER A 7 6.70 -6.38 -10.95
CA SER A 7 7.97 -6.96 -11.42
C SER A 7 9.19 -6.36 -10.72
N ASN A 8 9.10 -5.12 -10.23
CA ASN A 8 10.18 -4.44 -9.51
C ASN A 8 9.60 -3.45 -8.49
N SER A 9 10.34 -3.17 -7.43
CA SER A 9 9.93 -2.27 -6.35
C SER A 9 10.39 -0.81 -6.52
N THR A 10 11.38 -0.53 -7.36
CA THR A 10 11.93 0.82 -7.59
C THR A 10 12.25 1.04 -9.07
N LEU A 11 11.75 2.15 -9.64
CA LEU A 11 12.14 2.56 -10.98
C LEU A 11 13.35 3.52 -10.90
N PRO A 12 14.23 3.54 -11.93
CA PRO A 12 15.34 4.48 -11.97
C PRO A 12 14.85 5.92 -11.79
N GLY A 13 15.45 6.65 -10.85
CA GLY A 13 15.08 8.05 -10.55
C GLY A 13 13.77 8.22 -9.77
N LYS A 14 13.15 7.14 -9.30
CA LYS A 14 11.98 7.18 -8.41
C LYS A 14 12.30 6.63 -7.03
N ALA A 15 11.54 7.07 -6.03
CA ALA A 15 11.57 6.47 -4.72
C ALA A 15 10.99 5.05 -4.75
N TRP A 16 11.33 4.27 -3.73
CA TRP A 16 10.80 2.91 -3.56
C TRP A 16 9.27 2.93 -3.55
N LEU A 17 8.66 2.04 -4.35
CA LEU A 17 7.23 1.82 -4.46
C LEU A 17 6.41 3.03 -4.97
N GLU A 18 7.06 4.16 -5.29
CA GLU A 18 6.41 5.40 -5.70
C GLU A 18 5.47 5.20 -6.91
N HIS A 19 5.91 4.37 -7.87
CA HIS A 19 5.13 4.06 -9.07
C HIS A 19 3.98 3.07 -8.82
N ALA A 20 4.03 2.33 -7.71
CA ALA A 20 2.99 1.37 -7.33
C ALA A 20 1.92 1.98 -6.42
N LEU A 21 2.22 3.08 -5.71
CA LEU A 21 1.24 3.77 -4.86
C LEU A 21 -0.06 4.16 -5.58
N PRO A 22 -0.04 4.70 -6.83
CA PRO A 22 -1.27 5.01 -7.57
C PRO A 22 -2.07 3.76 -7.94
N LEU A 23 -1.38 2.66 -8.28
CA LEU A 23 -2.00 1.38 -8.62
C LEU A 23 -2.67 0.76 -7.38
N ILE A 24 -1.99 0.82 -6.24
CA ILE A 24 -2.52 0.37 -4.95
C ILE A 24 -3.72 1.22 -4.55
N ALA A 25 -3.68 2.54 -4.71
CA ALA A 25 -4.80 3.42 -4.37
C ALA A 25 -6.05 3.14 -5.22
N GLY A 26 -5.88 2.75 -6.49
CA GLY A 26 -6.98 2.36 -7.38
C GLY A 26 -7.60 0.99 -7.02
N GLN A 27 -6.83 0.07 -6.43
CA GLN A 27 -7.29 -1.27 -6.06
C GLN A 27 -7.72 -1.40 -4.60
N VAL A 28 -7.16 -0.60 -3.69
CA VAL A 28 -7.52 -0.61 -2.28
C VAL A 28 -8.84 0.15 -2.11
N LYS A 29 -9.95 -0.59 -2.11
CA LYS A 29 -11.23 -0.10 -1.58
C LYS A 29 -10.97 0.31 -0.13
N ALA A 30 -10.95 1.61 0.15
CA ALA A 30 -10.45 2.19 1.40
C ALA A 30 -10.94 1.44 2.65
N ALA A 31 -10.07 0.61 3.23
CA ALA A 31 -10.31 -0.07 4.49
C ALA A 31 -9.48 0.62 5.56
N VAL A 32 -10.03 1.68 6.15
CA VAL A 32 -9.43 2.32 7.33
C VAL A 32 -9.65 1.40 8.53
N ARG A 33 -8.73 0.46 8.77
CA ARG A 33 -8.62 -0.20 10.07
C ARG A 33 -7.73 0.65 10.95
N ARG A 34 -8.39 1.49 11.77
CA ARG A 34 -7.73 2.17 12.87
C ARG A 34 -7.43 1.10 13.92
N TYR A 35 -6.17 0.71 14.07
CA TYR A 35 -5.76 -0.13 15.19
C TYR A 35 -5.71 0.76 16.43
N SER A 36 -6.82 0.85 17.15
CA SER A 36 -6.81 1.39 18.50
C SER A 36 -6.15 0.34 19.39
N SER A 37 -4.89 0.55 19.73
CA SER A 37 -4.23 -0.22 20.80
C SER A 37 -5.11 -0.12 22.05
N PRO A 38 -5.61 -1.22 22.63
CA PRO A 38 -6.25 -1.14 23.93
C PRO A 38 -5.14 -0.79 24.93
N SER A 39 -5.19 0.43 25.47
CA SER A 39 -4.33 0.82 26.58
C SER A 39 -4.71 -0.08 27.76
N LEU A 40 -3.79 -0.94 28.19
CA LEU A 40 -3.90 -1.59 29.50
C LEU A 40 -3.67 -0.50 30.55
N ALA A 41 -4.73 -0.05 31.20
CA ALA A 41 -4.70 0.78 32.41
C ALA A 41 -5.86 0.37 33.32
#